data_AF-A0A0C2F7T0-F1
#
_entry.id   AF-A0A0C2F7T0-F1
#
_cell.length_a   1.000
_cell.length_b   1.000
_cell.length_c   1.000
_cell.angle_alpha   90.00
_cell.angle_beta   90.00
_cell.angle_gamma   90.00
#
_symmetry.space_group_name_H-M   'P 1'
#
loop_
_entity.id
_entity.type
_entity.pdbx_description
1 polymer ?
#
loop_
_entity_poly.entity_id
_entity_poly.type
_entity_poly.pdbx_seq_one_letter_code
_entity_poly.pdbx_strand_id
1 'polypeptide(L)'
;ASLENCRFVGGGFGGTSCYPMYDKLLMSILLTIGTFFLAITFKRMRNSCYFPSRIRQLFSDFAVMISIVIMTCIDMIVGINTPKLNVPSSFRPTWDGRGWFIPPFDGNPVWTVPLAVLPALLACILIFMDQQITTVIVNRKENKLKKGCGYHLDLLVLAVLILIVGFLGLPIYVAATVLSINHINSLKVESECKAPGEVAQFVGVRFV
;
A
#
# COMPACT_ATOMS: atom_id res chain seq x y z
N ALA A 1 5.49 -28.51 -2.35
CA ALA A 1 6.15 -28.76 -3.64
C ALA A 1 6.99 -27.53 -3.99
N SER A 2 8.30 -27.70 -4.13
CA SER A 2 9.21 -26.67 -4.62
C SER A 2 8.92 -26.35 -6.10
N LEU A 3 9.20 -25.12 -6.53
CA LEU A 3 8.99 -24.65 -7.90
C LEU A 3 9.78 -25.48 -8.94
N GLU A 4 10.90 -26.06 -8.50
CA GLU A 4 11.78 -26.94 -9.29
C GLU A 4 11.09 -28.24 -9.70
N ASN A 5 10.33 -28.86 -8.79
CA ASN A 5 9.55 -30.07 -9.11
C ASN A 5 8.44 -29.77 -10.13
N CYS A 6 7.87 -28.57 -10.12
CA CYS A 6 6.82 -28.18 -11.08
C CYS A 6 7.38 -28.01 -12.51
N ARG A 7 8.61 -27.46 -12.63
CA ARG A 7 9.29 -27.34 -13.94
C ARG A 7 9.69 -28.69 -14.52
N PHE A 8 10.09 -29.64 -13.69
CA PHE A 8 10.46 -30.99 -14.14
C PHE A 8 9.30 -31.77 -14.74
N VAL A 9 8.08 -31.58 -14.23
CA VAL A 9 6.87 -32.30 -14.71
C VAL A 9 6.19 -31.57 -15.88
N GLY A 10 6.79 -30.50 -16.42
CA GLY A 10 6.29 -29.81 -17.62
C GLY A 10 4.88 -29.25 -17.48
N GLY A 11 4.42 -28.97 -16.25
CA GLY A 11 3.05 -28.54 -15.97
C GLY A 11 2.00 -29.66 -15.96
N GLY A 12 2.41 -30.93 -16.11
CA GLY A 12 1.56 -32.09 -15.86
C GLY A 12 1.33 -32.33 -14.37
N PHE A 13 0.12 -32.75 -13.99
CA PHE A 13 -0.17 -33.19 -12.62
C PHE A 13 0.44 -34.58 -12.38
N GLY A 14 1.73 -34.65 -12.04
CA GLY A 14 2.44 -35.89 -11.75
C GLY A 14 3.19 -35.83 -10.41
N GLY A 15 2.70 -36.55 -9.39
CA GLY A 15 3.31 -36.72 -8.07
C GLY A 15 2.28 -36.96 -6.96
N THR A 16 2.71 -37.49 -5.80
CA THR A 16 1.88 -37.69 -4.59
C THR A 16 1.45 -36.38 -3.90
N SER A 17 1.49 -35.24 -4.61
CA SER A 17 0.91 -33.98 -4.18
C SER A 17 -0.50 -33.84 -4.75
N CYS A 18 -1.33 -34.85 -4.50
CA CYS A 18 -2.77 -34.85 -4.81
C CYS A 18 -3.58 -34.78 -3.51
N TYR A 19 -3.13 -33.97 -2.56
CA TYR A 19 -3.93 -33.59 -1.41
C TYR A 19 -4.18 -32.09 -1.50
N PRO A 20 -5.43 -31.63 -1.58
CA PRO A 20 -5.74 -30.23 -1.35
C PRO A 20 -5.07 -29.78 -0.05
N MET A 21 -4.19 -28.76 -0.12
CA MET A 21 -3.51 -28.21 1.05
C MET A 21 -4.49 -27.35 1.86
N TYR A 22 -5.57 -27.97 2.34
CA TYR A 22 -6.61 -27.34 3.15
C TYR A 22 -6.00 -26.68 4.38
N ASP A 23 -4.98 -27.27 4.98
CA ASP A 23 -4.31 -26.73 6.18
C ASP A 23 -3.71 -25.34 5.94
N LYS A 24 -3.08 -25.13 4.77
CA LYS A 24 -2.48 -23.82 4.41
C LYS A 24 -3.55 -22.78 4.11
N LEU A 25 -4.59 -23.18 3.41
CA LEU A 25 -5.70 -22.32 3.05
C LEU A 25 -6.50 -21.92 4.30
N LEU A 26 -6.83 -22.89 5.15
CA LEU A 26 -7.52 -22.69 6.43
C LEU A 26 -6.71 -21.76 7.33
N MET A 27 -5.40 -22.01 7.48
CA MET A 27 -4.53 -21.18 8.30
C MET A 27 -4.43 -19.74 7.76
N SER A 28 -4.33 -19.57 6.43
CA SER A 28 -4.30 -18.23 5.81
C SER A 28 -5.60 -17.46 6.02
N ILE A 29 -6.75 -18.14 5.93
CA ILE A 29 -8.06 -17.54 6.22
C ILE A 29 -8.18 -17.18 7.70
N LEU A 30 -7.76 -18.07 8.60
CA LEU A 30 -7.80 -17.85 10.04
C LEU A 30 -6.93 -16.65 10.45
N LEU A 31 -5.71 -16.55 9.91
CA LEU A 31 -4.82 -15.40 10.13
C LEU A 31 -5.42 -14.10 9.58
N THR A 32 -6.06 -14.15 8.42
CA THR A 32 -6.70 -12.96 7.81
C THR A 32 -7.87 -12.47 8.65
N ILE A 33 -8.81 -13.37 8.99
CA ILE A 33 -9.98 -13.04 9.82
C ILE A 33 -9.54 -12.62 11.23
N GLY A 34 -8.56 -13.31 11.81
CA GLY A 34 -8.00 -13.00 13.12
C GLY A 34 -7.36 -11.61 13.15
N THR A 35 -6.53 -11.27 12.16
CA THR A 35 -5.90 -9.95 12.05
C THR A 35 -6.94 -8.85 11.91
N PHE A 36 -7.95 -9.05 11.05
CA PHE A 36 -9.03 -8.08 10.84
C PHE A 36 -9.88 -7.88 12.11
N PHE A 37 -10.24 -8.98 12.78
CA PHE A 37 -11.02 -8.94 14.02
C PHE A 37 -10.27 -8.22 15.15
N LEU A 38 -8.99 -8.55 15.35
CA LEU A 38 -8.15 -7.87 16.33
C LEU A 38 -7.99 -6.38 16.00
N ALA A 39 -7.75 -6.04 14.73
CA ALA A 39 -7.56 -4.67 14.31
C ALA A 39 -8.82 -3.82 14.55
N ILE A 40 -9.99 -4.35 14.23
CA ILE A 40 -11.28 -3.68 14.52
C ILE A 40 -11.52 -3.58 16.01
N THR A 41 -11.25 -4.63 16.78
CA THR A 41 -11.43 -4.62 18.24
C THR A 41 -10.57 -3.54 18.87
N PHE A 42 -9.27 -3.49 18.54
CA PHE A 42 -8.37 -2.44 19.01
C PHE A 42 -8.76 -1.05 18.52
N LYS A 43 -9.29 -0.92 17.30
CA LYS A 43 -9.83 0.35 16.82
C LYS A 43 -11.06 0.78 17.62
N ARG A 44 -11.98 -0.15 17.94
CA ARG A 44 -13.18 0.09 18.75
C ARG A 44 -12.87 0.38 20.22
N MET A 45 -11.74 -0.10 20.76
CA MET A 45 -11.29 0.27 22.11
C MET A 45 -11.15 1.79 22.28
N ARG A 46 -10.97 2.55 21.19
CA ARG A 46 -11.01 4.02 21.21
C ARG A 46 -12.28 4.60 21.80
N ASN A 47 -13.42 3.93 21.71
CA ASN A 47 -14.68 4.49 22.23
C ASN A 47 -15.09 3.85 23.56
N SER A 48 -14.24 2.97 24.10
CA SER A 48 -14.52 2.26 25.34
C SER A 48 -14.05 3.05 26.57
N CYS A 49 -14.77 2.90 27.69
CA CYS A 49 -14.51 3.59 28.95
C CYS A 49 -13.56 2.82 29.89
N TYR A 50 -13.07 1.64 29.50
CA TYR A 50 -12.31 0.77 30.42
C TYR A 50 -10.86 1.23 30.68
N PHE A 51 -10.28 2.10 29.85
CA PHE A 51 -8.86 2.52 29.94
C PHE A 51 -8.69 4.05 29.98
N PRO A 52 -7.60 4.55 30.62
CA PRO A 52 -7.26 5.98 30.59
C PRO A 52 -7.00 6.45 29.15
N SER A 53 -7.34 7.72 28.89
CA SER A 53 -7.35 8.33 27.54
C SER A 53 -6.05 8.16 26.76
N ARG A 54 -4.90 8.31 27.41
CA ARG A 54 -3.55 8.13 26.83
C ARG A 54 -3.34 6.72 26.27
N ILE A 55 -3.69 5.68 27.04
CA ILE A 55 -3.51 4.28 26.65
C ILE A 55 -4.46 3.94 25.50
N ARG A 56 -5.71 4.40 25.60
CA ARG A 56 -6.74 4.22 24.57
C ARG A 56 -6.35 4.81 23.22
N GLN A 57 -5.70 5.97 23.21
CA GLN A 57 -5.19 6.60 21.98
C GLN A 57 -4.05 5.77 21.37
N LEU A 58 -3.06 5.36 22.19
CA LEU A 58 -1.92 4.56 21.72
C LEU A 58 -2.35 3.23 21.08
N PHE A 59 -3.26 2.48 21.72
CA PHE A 59 -3.77 1.23 21.16
C PHE A 59 -4.62 1.42 19.89
N SER A 60 -5.36 2.53 19.76
CA SER A 60 -6.17 2.79 18.57
C SER A 60 -5.36 3.26 17.36
N ASP A 61 -4.26 3.96 17.60
CA ASP A 61 -3.39 4.49 16.55
C ASP A 61 -2.46 3.40 16.00
N PHE A 62 -1.96 2.51 16.86
CA PHE A 62 -1.14 1.35 16.46
C PHE A 62 -1.92 0.04 16.29
N ALA A 63 -3.25 0.08 16.33
CA ALA A 63 -4.13 -1.11 16.28
C ALA A 63 -3.73 -2.11 15.19
N VAL A 64 -3.58 -1.65 13.93
CA VAL A 64 -3.23 -2.50 12.79
C VAL A 64 -1.86 -3.13 12.95
N MET A 65 -0.86 -2.34 13.38
CA MET A 65 0.52 -2.81 13.57
C MET A 65 0.60 -3.86 14.68
N ILE A 66 -0.04 -3.63 15.82
CA ILE A 66 -0.09 -4.58 16.94
C ILE A 66 -0.80 -5.87 16.51
N SER A 67 -1.91 -5.79 15.77
CA SER A 67 -2.62 -6.98 15.27
C SER A 67 -1.77 -7.82 14.32
N ILE A 68 -1.01 -7.20 13.42
CA ILE A 68 -0.08 -7.91 12.52
C ILE A 68 1.00 -8.62 13.35
N VAL A 69 1.62 -7.94 14.32
CA VAL A 69 2.64 -8.55 15.19
C VAL A 69 2.09 -9.77 15.93
N ILE A 70 0.93 -9.65 16.57
CA ILE A 70 0.30 -10.78 17.30
C ILE A 70 0.03 -11.96 16.37
N MET A 71 -0.57 -11.73 15.20
CA MET A 71 -0.92 -12.81 14.28
C MET A 71 0.31 -13.44 13.62
N THR A 72 1.37 -12.66 13.36
CA THR A 72 2.65 -13.23 12.90
C THR A 72 3.34 -14.07 13.99
N CYS A 73 3.24 -13.69 15.27
CA CYS A 73 3.73 -14.53 16.36
C CYS A 73 2.95 -15.86 16.46
N ILE A 74 1.63 -15.83 16.28
CA ILE A 74 0.80 -17.04 16.25
C ILE A 74 1.20 -17.95 15.08
N ASP A 75 1.39 -17.39 13.87
CA ASP A 75 1.88 -18.14 12.70
C ASP A 75 3.23 -18.84 12.98
N MET A 76 4.15 -18.13 13.65
CA MET A 76 5.45 -18.69 14.05
C MET A 76 5.33 -19.84 15.05
N ILE A 77 4.41 -19.75 16.02
CA ILE A 77 4.19 -20.81 17.02
C ILE A 77 3.51 -22.04 16.40
N VAL A 78 2.55 -21.84 15.49
CA VAL A 78 1.80 -22.92 14.85
C VAL A 78 2.64 -23.68 13.81
N GLY A 79 3.65 -23.02 13.22
CA GLY A 79 4.67 -23.70 12.40
C GLY A 79 4.17 -24.22 11.05
N ILE A 80 3.00 -23.78 10.56
CA ILE A 80 2.46 -24.13 9.24
C ILE A 80 3.10 -23.26 8.17
N ASN A 81 3.50 -23.87 7.04
CA ASN A 81 4.08 -23.15 5.90
C ASN A 81 3.01 -22.34 5.13
N THR A 82 2.69 -21.15 5.64
CA THR A 82 1.85 -20.13 4.99
C THR A 82 2.67 -19.34 3.95
N PRO A 83 2.02 -18.77 2.90
CA PRO A 83 2.73 -17.93 1.93
C PRO A 83 3.18 -16.63 2.59
N LYS A 84 4.50 -16.46 2.72
CA LYS A 84 5.14 -15.28 3.33
C LYS A 84 5.60 -14.31 2.25
N LEU A 85 5.79 -13.05 2.64
CA LEU A 85 6.31 -12.02 1.75
C LEU A 85 7.74 -12.38 1.34
N ASN A 86 7.94 -12.66 0.04
CA ASN A 86 9.25 -12.95 -0.52
C ASN A 86 9.93 -11.64 -0.92
N VAL A 87 10.98 -11.26 -0.18
CA VAL A 87 11.78 -10.07 -0.47
C VAL A 87 13.16 -10.52 -0.98
N PRO A 88 13.58 -10.14 -2.19
CA PRO A 88 14.91 -10.47 -2.69
C PRO A 88 15.99 -9.78 -1.84
N SER A 89 17.10 -10.48 -1.59
CA SER A 89 18.21 -9.98 -0.76
C SER A 89 19.07 -8.90 -1.44
N SER A 90 18.92 -8.72 -2.76
CA SER A 90 19.66 -7.73 -3.54
C SER A 90 18.72 -7.05 -4.52
N PHE A 91 18.93 -5.75 -4.74
CA PHE A 91 18.24 -5.02 -5.80
C PHE A 91 18.79 -5.50 -7.14
N ARG A 92 17.91 -6.10 -7.94
CA ARG A 92 18.23 -6.57 -9.28
C ARG A 92 17.19 -6.02 -10.26
N PRO A 93 17.58 -5.68 -11.49
CA PRO A 93 16.62 -5.42 -12.55
C PRO A 93 15.74 -6.65 -12.78
N THR A 94 14.56 -6.46 -13.38
CA THR A 94 13.58 -7.54 -13.64
C THR A 94 14.17 -8.73 -14.41
N TRP A 95 15.26 -8.50 -15.16
CA TRP A 95 16.02 -9.51 -15.88
C TRP A 95 17.52 -9.24 -15.72
N ASP A 96 18.30 -10.27 -15.38
CA ASP A 96 19.77 -10.25 -15.27
C ASP A 96 20.50 -9.74 -16.54
N GLY A 97 19.86 -9.77 -17.72
CA GLY A 97 20.43 -9.25 -18.97
C GLY A 97 20.17 -7.75 -19.24
N ARG A 98 19.43 -7.07 -18.36
CA ARG A 98 18.99 -5.66 -18.55
C ARG A 98 19.79 -4.73 -17.65
N GLY A 99 20.34 -3.65 -18.21
CA GLY A 99 20.90 -2.54 -17.43
C GLY A 99 19.81 -1.69 -16.75
N TRP A 100 20.18 -0.88 -15.76
CA TRP A 100 19.22 0.04 -15.10
C TRP A 100 18.68 1.14 -16.02
N PHE A 101 19.41 1.48 -17.07
CA PHE A 101 19.01 2.46 -18.07
C PHE A 101 18.61 1.76 -19.36
N ILE A 102 17.44 2.09 -19.91
CA ILE A 102 16.96 1.51 -21.17
C ILE A 102 17.35 2.44 -22.32
N PRO A 103 18.15 1.96 -23.28
CA PRO A 103 18.44 2.75 -24.46
C PRO A 103 17.14 2.92 -25.28
N PRO A 104 16.85 4.14 -25.79
CA PRO A 104 15.57 4.44 -26.43
C PRO A 104 15.29 3.65 -27.72
N PHE A 105 16.32 3.08 -28.35
CA PHE A 105 16.23 2.39 -29.65
C PHE A 105 16.98 1.04 -29.65
N ASP A 106 16.75 0.22 -28.63
CA ASP A 106 17.37 -1.10 -28.48
C ASP A 106 16.80 -2.14 -29.48
N GLY A 107 17.03 -1.94 -30.77
CA GLY A 107 16.58 -2.84 -31.85
C GLY A 107 15.11 -2.70 -32.27
N ASN A 108 14.36 -1.74 -31.71
CA ASN A 108 12.97 -1.49 -32.10
C ASN A 108 12.87 -0.71 -33.43
N PRO A 109 11.95 -1.10 -34.35
CA PRO A 109 11.76 -0.38 -35.60
C PRO A 109 11.16 1.00 -35.34
N VAL A 110 11.57 2.01 -36.11
CA VAL A 110 11.20 3.42 -35.90
C VAL A 110 9.68 3.66 -35.90
N TRP A 111 8.91 2.79 -36.56
CA TRP A 111 7.44 2.81 -36.57
C TRP A 111 6.79 2.59 -35.19
N THR A 112 7.52 2.07 -34.20
CA THR A 112 6.98 1.91 -32.83
C THR A 112 6.86 3.24 -32.10
N VAL A 113 7.66 4.25 -32.45
CA VAL A 113 7.62 5.59 -31.82
C VAL A 113 6.25 6.26 -32.00
N PRO A 114 5.71 6.44 -33.22
CA PRO A 114 4.39 7.04 -33.39
C PRO A 114 3.28 6.16 -32.81
N LEU A 115 3.44 4.83 -32.84
CA LEU A 115 2.47 3.91 -32.24
C LEU A 115 2.41 4.04 -30.71
N ALA A 116 3.55 4.30 -30.06
CA ALA A 116 3.65 4.49 -28.61
C ALA A 116 3.01 5.79 -28.11
N VAL A 117 2.75 6.77 -28.98
CA VAL A 117 2.06 8.02 -28.62
C VAL A 117 0.63 7.74 -28.16
N LEU A 118 -0.06 6.79 -28.78
CA LEU A 118 -1.44 6.43 -28.43
C LEU A 118 -1.58 5.92 -26.97
N PRO A 119 -0.84 4.87 -26.53
CA PRO A 119 -0.88 4.44 -25.14
C PRO A 119 -0.28 5.47 -24.17
N ALA A 120 0.71 6.26 -24.59
CA ALA A 120 1.28 7.33 -23.76
C ALA A 120 0.25 8.43 -23.47
N LEU A 121 -0.55 8.83 -24.46
CA LEU A 121 -1.62 9.80 -24.29
C LEU A 121 -2.69 9.26 -23.33
N LEU A 122 -3.10 8.00 -23.50
CA LEU A 122 -4.07 7.36 -22.60
C LEU A 122 -3.55 7.27 -21.16
N ALA A 123 -2.28 6.91 -20.97
CA ALA A 123 -1.63 6.88 -19.66
C ALA A 123 -1.55 8.29 -19.03
N CYS A 124 -1.22 9.31 -19.82
CA CYS A 124 -1.17 10.70 -19.38
C CYS A 124 -2.54 11.16 -18.84
N ILE A 125 -3.63 10.85 -19.55
CA ILE A 125 -5.00 11.19 -19.11
C ILE A 125 -5.35 10.46 -17.80
N LEU A 126 -5.07 9.16 -17.71
CA LEU A 126 -5.34 8.37 -16.49
C LEU A 126 -4.62 8.95 -15.26
N ILE A 127 -3.33 9.24 -15.41
CA ILE A 127 -2.50 9.79 -14.34
C ILE A 127 -2.96 11.19 -13.95
N PHE A 128 -3.27 12.04 -14.93
CA PHE A 128 -3.80 13.38 -14.66
C PHE A 128 -5.12 13.33 -13.89
N MET A 129 -6.06 12.47 -14.30
CA MET A 129 -7.36 12.34 -13.62
C MET A 129 -7.20 11.84 -12.18
N ASP A 130 -6.35 10.82 -11.96
CA ASP A 130 -6.16 10.26 -10.62
C ASP A 130 -5.44 11.26 -9.68
N GLN A 131 -4.46 12.01 -10.22
CA GLN A 131 -3.80 13.07 -9.45
C GLN A 131 -4.78 14.17 -9.06
N GLN A 132 -5.62 14.65 -9.99
CA GLN A 132 -6.57 15.71 -9.68
C GLN A 132 -7.63 15.28 -8.67
N ILE A 133 -8.19 14.07 -8.81
CA ILE A 133 -9.16 13.52 -7.86
C ILE A 133 -8.51 13.37 -6.48
N THR A 134 -7.32 12.77 -6.41
CA THR A 134 -6.62 12.54 -5.15
C THR A 134 -6.32 13.86 -4.44
N THR A 135 -5.78 14.84 -5.17
CA THR A 135 -5.37 16.13 -4.59
C THR A 135 -6.58 16.95 -4.13
N VAL A 136 -7.71 16.89 -4.82
CA VAL A 136 -8.97 17.54 -4.37
C VAL A 136 -9.51 16.88 -3.09
N ILE A 137 -9.48 15.56 -2.99
CA ILE A 137 -9.97 14.84 -1.80
C ILE A 137 -9.11 15.16 -0.58
N VAL A 138 -7.78 15.17 -0.76
CA VAL A 138 -6.82 15.53 0.28
C VAL A 138 -6.99 16.99 0.73
N ASN A 139 -7.13 17.92 -0.21
CA ASN A 139 -7.27 19.36 0.05
C ASN A 139 -8.70 19.79 0.43
N ARG A 140 -9.59 18.86 0.81
CA ARG A 140 -10.93 19.21 1.26
C ARG A 140 -10.85 20.14 2.47
N LYS A 141 -11.62 21.25 2.46
CA LYS A 141 -11.62 22.28 3.51
C LYS A 141 -11.84 21.72 4.92
N GLU A 142 -12.58 20.62 5.03
CA GLU A 142 -12.81 19.89 6.28
C GLU A 142 -11.54 19.38 6.96
N ASN A 143 -10.48 19.10 6.19
CA ASN A 143 -9.20 18.63 6.72
C ASN A 143 -8.37 19.76 7.37
N LYS A 144 -8.77 21.05 7.23
CA LYS A 144 -8.11 22.22 7.83
C LYS A 144 -6.57 22.17 7.73
N LEU A 145 -6.06 21.97 6.51
CA LEU A 145 -4.62 21.96 6.23
C LEU A 145 -4.02 23.34 6.47
N LYS A 146 -2.78 23.37 6.98
CA LYS A 146 -2.06 24.61 7.33
C LYS A 146 -1.33 25.23 6.13
N LYS A 147 -0.84 24.41 5.19
CA LYS A 147 -0.24 24.92 3.94
C LYS A 147 -1.30 25.07 2.84
N GLY A 148 -1.02 25.98 1.91
CA GLY A 148 -1.86 26.22 0.74
C GLY A 148 -1.85 25.06 -0.26
N CYS A 149 -2.80 25.10 -1.20
CA CYS A 149 -2.98 24.05 -2.19
C CYS A 149 -1.91 24.10 -3.29
N GLY A 150 -1.26 22.96 -3.57
CA GLY A 150 -0.15 22.84 -4.52
C GLY A 150 -0.45 22.07 -5.82
N TYR A 151 -1.63 22.23 -6.43
CA TYR A 151 -2.06 21.41 -7.59
C TYR A 151 -1.08 21.39 -8.77
N HIS A 152 -0.55 22.56 -9.16
CA HIS A 152 0.36 22.65 -10.30
C HIS A 152 1.76 22.11 -9.99
N LEU A 153 2.24 22.34 -8.77
CA LEU A 153 3.55 21.86 -8.35
C LEU A 153 3.57 20.33 -8.25
N ASP A 154 2.48 19.76 -7.75
CA ASP A 154 2.25 18.31 -7.65
C ASP A 154 2.25 17.65 -9.04
N LEU A 155 1.57 18.25 -10.02
CA LEU A 155 1.60 17.78 -11.41
C LEU A 155 3.00 17.89 -12.05
N LEU A 156 3.72 18.99 -11.79
CA LEU A 156 5.08 19.19 -12.32
C LEU A 156 6.03 18.14 -11.76
N VAL A 157 5.99 17.90 -10.44
CA VAL A 157 6.83 16.89 -9.79
C VAL A 157 6.53 15.52 -10.38
N LEU A 158 5.26 15.14 -10.51
CA LEU A 158 4.84 13.88 -11.11
C LEU A 158 5.35 13.70 -12.55
N ALA A 159 5.29 14.75 -13.38
CA ALA A 159 5.77 14.70 -14.77
C ALA A 159 7.29 14.44 -14.87
N VAL A 160 8.10 15.14 -14.05
CA VAL A 160 9.56 14.94 -13.99
C VAL A 160 9.90 13.52 -13.54
N LEU A 161 9.15 13.04 -12.57
CA LEU A 161 9.26 11.74 -11.96
C LEU A 161 8.92 10.58 -12.93
N ILE A 162 7.88 10.73 -13.75
CA ILE A 162 7.53 9.79 -14.83
C ILE A 162 8.63 9.74 -15.89
N LEU A 163 9.23 10.89 -16.25
CA LEU A 163 10.32 10.94 -17.21
C LEU A 163 11.54 10.15 -16.70
N ILE A 164 11.92 10.34 -15.43
CA ILE A 164 13.03 9.60 -14.79
C ILE A 164 12.72 8.10 -14.77
N VAL A 165 11.52 7.71 -14.35
CA VAL A 165 11.11 6.31 -14.30
C VAL A 165 10.98 5.67 -15.69
N GLY A 166 10.63 6.44 -16.72
CA GLY A 166 10.63 5.98 -18.11
C GLY A 166 12.03 5.59 -18.58
N PHE A 167 13.05 6.41 -18.29
CA PHE A 167 14.44 6.10 -18.62
C PHE A 167 15.02 4.91 -17.82
N LEU A 168 14.57 4.75 -16.57
CA LEU A 168 14.93 3.61 -15.72
C LEU A 168 14.07 2.36 -15.99
N GLY A 169 12.97 2.53 -16.75
CA GLY A 169 11.93 1.54 -17.04
C GLY A 169 11.41 0.82 -15.81
N LEU A 170 11.24 1.60 -14.74
CA LEU A 170 10.52 1.21 -13.54
C LEU A 170 9.00 1.37 -13.80
N PRO A 171 8.13 0.74 -12.97
CA PRO A 171 6.69 0.96 -13.06
C PRO A 171 6.33 2.41 -12.77
N ILE A 172 5.36 2.95 -13.52
CA ILE A 172 4.78 4.27 -13.25
C ILE A 172 4.01 4.21 -11.91
N TYR A 173 4.17 5.22 -11.08
CA TYR A 173 3.41 5.39 -9.85
C TYR A 173 2.29 6.40 -10.03
N VAL A 174 1.23 6.19 -9.27
CA VAL A 174 0.05 7.05 -9.25
C VAL A 174 -0.30 7.40 -7.80
N ALA A 175 -0.95 8.53 -7.59
CA ALA A 175 -1.33 8.99 -6.26
C ALA A 175 -2.34 8.03 -5.60
N ALA A 176 -2.03 7.55 -4.40
CA ALA A 176 -2.86 6.60 -3.69
C ALA A 176 -3.87 7.31 -2.76
N THR A 177 -5.09 7.57 -3.25
CA THR A 177 -6.14 8.29 -2.50
C THR A 177 -6.38 7.72 -1.09
N VAL A 178 -6.63 6.42 -0.95
CA VAL A 178 -6.99 5.80 0.35
C VAL A 178 -5.84 5.90 1.35
N LEU A 179 -4.60 5.69 0.89
CA LEU A 179 -3.42 5.78 1.74
C LEU A 179 -3.16 7.22 2.19
N SER A 180 -3.28 8.19 1.28
CA SER A 180 -3.15 9.62 1.62
C SER A 180 -4.19 10.05 2.65
N ILE A 181 -5.44 9.62 2.52
CA ILE A 181 -6.48 9.91 3.52
C ILE A 181 -6.16 9.27 4.87
N ASN A 182 -5.72 8.02 4.89
CA ASN A 182 -5.34 7.34 6.12
C ASN A 182 -4.14 8.02 6.81
N HIS A 183 -3.17 8.48 6.03
CA HIS A 183 -2.04 9.26 6.51
C HIS A 183 -2.46 10.62 7.07
N ILE A 184 -3.40 11.32 6.44
CA ILE A 184 -3.96 12.56 6.99
C ILE A 184 -4.70 12.27 8.29
N ASN A 185 -5.48 11.18 8.34
CA ASN A 185 -6.23 10.77 9.52
C ASN A 185 -5.33 10.45 10.72
N SER A 186 -4.14 9.86 10.51
CA SER A 186 -3.18 9.63 11.60
C SER A 186 -2.49 10.90 12.09
N LEU A 187 -2.49 11.97 11.29
CA LEU A 187 -1.93 13.29 11.64
C LEU A 187 -2.96 14.29 12.20
N LYS A 188 -4.23 13.88 12.33
CA LYS A 188 -5.31 14.70 12.91
C LYS A 188 -5.06 14.92 14.40
N VAL A 189 -5.10 16.18 14.82
CA VAL A 189 -5.01 16.59 16.23
C VAL A 189 -6.42 16.96 16.71
N GLU A 190 -6.89 16.26 17.73
CA GLU A 190 -8.13 16.54 18.46
C GLU A 190 -7.84 17.46 19.65
N SER A 191 -8.78 18.31 20.05
CA SER A 191 -8.57 19.26 21.15
C SER A 191 -8.33 18.53 22.49
N GLU A 192 -7.32 18.98 23.24
CA GLU A 192 -7.01 18.45 24.58
C GLU A 192 -7.94 19.03 25.68
N CYS A 193 -8.48 20.24 25.49
CA CYS A 193 -9.41 20.84 26.44
C CYS A 193 -10.86 20.45 26.10
N LYS A 194 -11.52 19.80 27.06
CA LYS A 194 -12.92 19.43 27.01
C LYS A 194 -13.62 19.74 28.33
N ALA A 195 -14.83 20.28 28.26
CA ALA A 195 -15.81 20.11 29.32
C ALA A 195 -16.31 18.65 29.32
N PRO A 196 -16.66 18.05 30.48
CA PRO A 196 -17.20 16.69 30.53
C PRO A 196 -18.48 16.60 29.69
N GLY A 197 -18.49 15.76 28.63
CA GLY A 197 -19.66 15.52 27.78
C GLY A 197 -19.58 16.02 26.33
N GLU A 198 -18.58 16.83 25.95
CA GLU A 198 -18.45 17.31 24.57
C GLU A 198 -17.64 16.35 23.67
N VAL A 199 -18.15 16.11 22.46
CA VAL A 199 -17.44 15.39 21.39
C VAL A 199 -16.15 16.13 21.00
N ALA A 200 -15.10 15.40 20.67
CA ALA A 200 -13.78 16.01 20.42
C ALA A 200 -13.84 16.93 19.21
N GLN A 201 -13.50 18.20 19.40
CA GLN A 201 -13.47 19.16 18.30
C GLN A 201 -12.17 18.99 17.52
N PHE A 202 -12.30 18.86 16.20
CA PHE A 202 -11.16 18.77 15.28
C PHE A 202 -10.44 20.13 15.20
N VAL A 203 -9.23 20.22 15.76
CA VAL A 203 -8.43 21.46 15.83
C VAL A 203 -7.65 21.67 14.53
N GLY A 204 -7.15 20.59 13.91
CA GLY A 204 -6.46 20.63 12.62
C GLY A 204 -5.45 19.49 12.46
N VAL A 205 -4.68 19.51 11.38
CA VAL A 205 -3.59 18.56 11.13
C VAL A 205 -2.27 19.12 11.69
N ARG A 206 -1.45 18.26 12.31
CA ARG A 206 -0.24 18.68 13.04
C ARG A 206 0.74 19.42 12.11
N PHE A 207 0.96 18.89 10.92
CA PHE A 207 1.73 19.48 9.82
C PHE A 207 1.33 18.85 8.48
N VAL A 208 0.47 19.51 7.69
CA VAL A 208 0.51 19.58 6.22
C VAL A 208 -0.17 20.88 5.85
#